data_AF-A0A6J1C847-F1
#
_entry.id   AF-A0A6J1C847-F1
#
_cell.length_a   1.000
_cell.length_b   1.000
_cell.length_c   1.000
_cell.angle_alpha   90.00
_cell.angle_beta   90.00
_cell.angle_gamma   90.00
#
_symmetry.space_group_name_H-M   'P 1'
#
loop_
_entity.id
_entity.type
_entity.pdbx_description
1 polymer ?
#
loop_
_entity_poly.entity_id
_entity_poly.type
_entity_poly.pdbx_seq_one_letter_code
_entity_poly.pdbx_strand_id
1 'polypeptide(L)'
;MKTHQGEIYVVFNKKFSSFALYEGQYGTSFQPYDVSPKFQPRDLDKKFILSLRDWLVGFELDEGSTNFSFVRDIKESKHVNLICKIVYICKDAQDGALAFVWDGTDAQPISIDTKLANEIDNAHQLGPMLPRDKLCTLPSVGSILRLIFDKGTEKQSLCVLESGKWVKFINVLCEMQVGFFQIVVTAFSKLRYMPEEDHAIQARQRSYEERLASKLGRISFWSFPWPSPITEVDYNDEPFVTLMDVLTYPKVTAKFKCVVRVVAVYPLQAKDFCSPEGTYRVRLSLEDSTARIHALLYAEDGCKFFDGHPSVDALTRKRNKLLGVSASGENEASIRNPPWVQCCLKSYYLNKQDLWGSRRYRLFGTRLVVVD
;
A
#
# COMPACT_ATOMS: atom_id res chain seq x y z
N MET A 1 -8.65 -7.14 42.12
CA MET A 1 -9.14 -6.16 41.13
C MET A 1 -8.75 -4.77 41.60
N LYS A 2 -8.57 -3.82 40.70
CA LYS A 2 -8.30 -2.42 41.03
C LYS A 2 -9.24 -1.53 40.23
N THR A 3 -9.75 -0.47 40.84
CA THR A 3 -10.56 0.53 40.12
C THR A 3 -9.66 1.65 39.66
N HIS A 4 -9.75 2.02 38.39
CA HIS A 4 -9.04 3.17 37.83
C HIS A 4 -9.96 3.90 36.86
N GLN A 5 -10.13 5.21 37.04
CA GLN A 5 -11.05 6.04 36.23
C GLN A 5 -12.49 5.47 36.16
N GLY A 6 -12.97 4.86 37.25
CA GLY A 6 -14.32 4.26 37.31
C GLY A 6 -14.41 2.84 36.73
N GLU A 7 -13.41 2.39 35.98
CA GLU A 7 -13.37 1.05 35.38
C GLU A 7 -12.72 0.02 36.31
N ILE A 8 -13.21 -1.22 36.27
CA ILE A 8 -12.69 -2.33 37.08
C ILE A 8 -11.65 -3.09 36.27
N TYR A 9 -10.41 -3.08 36.75
CA TYR A 9 -9.30 -3.82 36.16
C TYR A 9 -9.00 -5.10 36.95
N VAL A 10 -8.97 -6.22 36.25
CA VAL A 10 -8.39 -7.46 36.77
C VAL A 10 -6.88 -7.40 36.58
N VAL A 11 -6.14 -7.40 37.68
CA VAL A 11 -4.68 -7.24 37.67
C VAL A 11 -4.01 -8.59 37.88
N PHE A 12 -3.11 -8.96 36.97
CA PHE A 12 -2.32 -10.19 37.07
C PHE A 12 -1.00 -9.94 37.78
N ASN A 13 -0.73 -10.69 38.85
CA ASN A 13 0.56 -10.66 39.54
C ASN A 13 1.30 -11.99 39.32
N LYS A 14 2.39 -11.97 38.55
CA LYS A 14 3.21 -13.16 38.22
C LYS A 14 3.62 -14.01 39.44
N LYS A 15 3.71 -13.40 40.64
CA LYS A 15 4.09 -14.13 41.87
C LYS A 15 2.97 -15.03 42.41
N PHE A 16 1.70 -14.68 42.23
CA PHE A 16 0.58 -15.36 42.93
C PHE A 16 -0.61 -15.69 42.02
N SER A 17 -0.67 -15.11 40.83
CA SER A 17 -1.74 -15.33 39.87
C SER A 17 -1.39 -16.46 38.90
N SER A 18 -2.43 -17.13 38.41
CA SER A 18 -2.36 -18.12 37.34
C SER A 18 -3.41 -17.83 36.28
N PHE A 19 -3.22 -18.36 35.08
CA PHE A 19 -4.18 -18.32 33.98
C PHE A 19 -4.18 -19.64 33.22
N ALA A 20 -5.28 -19.89 32.51
CA ALA A 20 -5.42 -20.93 31.50
C ALA A 20 -6.31 -20.39 30.38
N LEU A 21 -5.90 -20.61 29.13
CA LEU A 21 -6.63 -20.18 27.94
C LEU A 21 -7.26 -21.39 27.28
N TYR A 22 -8.56 -21.27 26.97
CA TYR A 22 -9.38 -22.33 26.39
C TYR A 22 -10.01 -21.83 25.09
N GLU A 23 -10.25 -22.75 24.17
CA GLU A 23 -11.06 -22.45 22.99
C GLU A 23 -12.50 -22.11 23.41
N GLY A 24 -13.04 -21.01 22.85
CA GLY A 24 -14.39 -20.53 23.16
C GLY A 24 -15.50 -21.23 22.39
N GLN A 25 -15.18 -22.09 21.42
CA GLN A 25 -16.18 -22.78 20.59
C GLN A 25 -16.85 -23.93 21.35
N TYR A 26 -18.16 -24.09 21.17
CA TYR A 26 -18.93 -25.20 21.76
C TYR A 26 -18.43 -26.56 21.23
N GLY A 27 -18.42 -27.58 22.09
CA GLY A 27 -17.98 -28.93 21.73
C GLY A 27 -16.45 -29.15 21.67
N THR A 28 -15.63 -28.12 21.88
CA THR A 28 -14.17 -28.26 21.93
C THR A 28 -13.68 -28.86 23.25
N SER A 29 -12.45 -29.37 23.25
CA SER A 29 -11.87 -30.03 24.43
C SER A 29 -11.82 -29.10 25.66
N PHE A 30 -11.80 -29.67 26.86
CA PHE A 30 -11.52 -28.94 28.11
C PHE A 30 -10.02 -28.84 28.40
N GLN A 31 -9.17 -29.13 27.43
CA GLN A 31 -7.74 -28.93 27.59
C GLN A 31 -7.41 -27.47 27.23
N PRO A 32 -6.76 -26.73 28.14
CA PRO A 32 -6.28 -25.40 27.81
C PRO A 32 -5.15 -25.51 26.79
N TYR A 33 -5.13 -24.62 25.80
CA TYR A 33 -4.06 -24.56 24.80
C TYR A 33 -2.84 -23.76 25.28
N ASP A 34 -3.01 -22.94 26.33
CA ASP A 34 -1.93 -22.23 27.00
C ASP A 34 -2.25 -22.08 28.50
N VAL A 35 -1.23 -22.25 29.35
CA VAL A 35 -1.38 -22.23 30.80
C VAL A 35 -0.18 -21.59 31.47
N SER A 36 -0.44 -20.84 32.54
CA SER A 36 0.62 -20.43 33.44
C SER A 36 1.16 -21.64 34.24
N PRO A 37 2.44 -21.65 34.63
CA PRO A 37 3.03 -22.77 35.39
C PRO A 37 2.36 -23.09 36.74
N LYS A 38 1.63 -22.13 37.31
CA LYS A 38 0.94 -22.27 38.60
C LYS A 38 -0.53 -22.65 38.47
N PHE A 39 -1.01 -22.86 37.25
CA PHE A 39 -2.39 -23.25 37.02
C PHE A 39 -2.60 -24.70 37.45
N GLN A 40 -3.67 -24.94 38.22
CA GLN A 40 -4.09 -26.28 38.63
C GLN A 40 -5.53 -26.48 38.17
N PRO A 41 -5.78 -27.36 37.17
CA PRO A 41 -7.12 -27.60 36.67
C PRO A 41 -7.96 -28.31 37.72
N ARG A 42 -9.24 -27.93 37.84
CA ARG A 42 -10.22 -28.58 38.70
C ARG A 42 -11.36 -29.11 37.84
N ASP A 43 -11.97 -30.21 38.26
CA ASP A 43 -13.15 -30.75 37.54
C ASP A 43 -14.32 -29.77 37.50
N LEU A 44 -14.44 -28.91 38.51
CA LEU A 44 -15.46 -27.86 38.54
C LEU A 44 -15.27 -26.81 37.43
N ASP A 45 -14.03 -26.58 36.98
CA ASP A 45 -13.73 -25.61 35.92
C ASP A 45 -14.41 -26.00 34.60
N LYS A 46 -14.58 -27.31 34.32
CA LYS A 46 -15.28 -27.82 33.13
C LYS A 46 -16.72 -27.29 33.05
N LYS A 47 -17.42 -27.21 34.19
CA LYS A 47 -18.79 -26.68 34.25
C LYS A 47 -18.83 -25.20 33.93
N PHE A 48 -17.90 -24.41 34.50
CA PHE A 48 -17.82 -22.98 34.21
C PHE A 48 -17.46 -22.70 32.75
N ILE A 49 -16.53 -23.48 32.18
CA ILE A 49 -16.14 -23.36 30.76
C ILE A 49 -17.32 -23.68 29.86
N LEU A 50 -18.08 -24.76 30.13
CA LEU A 50 -19.29 -25.09 29.38
C LEU A 50 -20.30 -23.94 29.40
N SER A 51 -20.62 -23.45 30.60
CA SER A 51 -21.59 -22.36 30.75
C SER A 51 -21.13 -21.07 30.08
N LEU A 52 -19.82 -20.75 30.11
CA LEU A 52 -19.27 -19.61 29.40
C LEU A 52 -19.35 -19.78 27.88
N ARG A 53 -19.08 -20.98 27.35
CA ARG A 53 -19.21 -21.27 25.91
C ARG A 53 -20.66 -21.15 25.46
N ASP A 54 -21.60 -21.72 26.21
CA ASP A 54 -23.04 -21.62 25.94
C ASP A 54 -23.50 -20.16 25.94
N TRP A 55 -23.04 -19.39 26.92
CA TRP A 55 -23.34 -17.96 27.00
C TRP A 55 -22.77 -17.18 25.80
N LEU A 56 -21.54 -17.51 25.37
CA LEU A 56 -20.87 -16.84 24.25
C LEU A 56 -21.57 -17.06 22.90
N VAL A 57 -22.33 -18.15 22.73
CA VAL A 57 -23.09 -18.42 21.50
C VAL A 57 -24.19 -17.36 21.28
N GLY A 58 -24.79 -16.86 22.36
CA GLY A 58 -25.86 -15.87 22.30
C GLY A 58 -25.45 -14.46 22.72
N PHE A 59 -24.19 -14.26 23.10
CA PHE A 59 -23.70 -12.99 23.62
C PHE A 59 -22.70 -12.35 22.66
N GLU A 60 -23.08 -11.22 22.08
CA GLU A 60 -22.13 -10.36 21.39
C GLU A 60 -21.26 -9.65 22.43
N LEU A 61 -20.00 -10.06 22.52
CA LEU A 61 -19.00 -9.33 23.29
C LEU A 61 -18.87 -7.93 22.69
N ASP A 62 -19.24 -6.90 23.47
CA ASP A 62 -18.83 -5.53 23.19
C ASP A 62 -17.30 -5.49 23.27
N GLU A 63 -16.63 -5.54 22.12
CA GLU A 63 -15.17 -5.46 22.01
C GLU A 63 -14.62 -4.06 22.36
N GLY A 64 -15.50 -3.18 22.85
CA GLY A 64 -15.27 -1.77 23.03
C GLY A 64 -15.33 -1.02 21.70
N SER A 65 -15.61 0.28 21.78
CA SER A 65 -15.43 1.19 20.64
C SER A 65 -13.94 1.31 20.29
N THR A 66 -13.41 0.35 19.57
CA THR A 66 -12.13 0.48 18.87
C THR A 66 -12.45 0.90 17.43
N ASN A 67 -12.54 2.20 17.19
CA ASN A 67 -12.69 2.72 15.84
C ASN A 67 -11.52 2.22 14.99
N PHE A 68 -11.81 1.34 14.02
CA PHE A 68 -10.84 0.82 13.07
C PHE A 68 -10.81 1.74 11.86
N SER A 69 -9.63 2.31 11.62
CA SER A 69 -9.39 3.16 10.45
C SER A 69 -9.31 2.33 9.18
N PHE A 70 -9.58 2.96 8.04
CA PHE A 70 -9.18 2.41 6.75
C PHE A 70 -7.74 2.81 6.42
N VAL A 71 -7.12 2.11 5.48
CA VAL A 71 -5.80 2.45 4.93
C VAL A 71 -5.79 3.87 4.37
N ARG A 72 -6.89 4.34 3.78
CA ARG A 72 -7.02 5.75 3.36
C ARG A 72 -6.92 6.77 4.49
N ASP A 73 -7.21 6.39 5.73
CA ASP A 73 -7.29 7.32 6.86
C ASP A 73 -5.99 7.38 7.68
N ILE A 74 -4.98 6.58 7.30
CA ILE A 74 -3.69 6.53 8.01
C ILE A 74 -2.92 7.84 7.87
N LYS A 75 -2.15 8.16 8.91
CA LYS A 75 -1.24 9.32 8.94
C LYS A 75 0.09 8.87 9.52
N GLU A 76 1.16 9.51 9.08
CA GLU A 76 2.52 9.23 9.54
C GLU A 76 2.68 9.39 11.06
N SER A 77 3.51 8.54 11.66
CA SER A 77 3.91 8.58 13.07
C SER A 77 2.73 8.51 14.04
N LYS A 78 1.66 7.82 13.65
CA LYS A 78 0.50 7.56 14.51
C LYS A 78 0.32 6.07 14.76
N HIS A 79 -0.05 5.76 15.99
CA HIS A 79 -0.62 4.46 16.31
C HIS A 79 -2.07 4.41 15.82
N VAL A 80 -2.42 3.33 15.14
CA VAL A 80 -3.73 3.12 14.54
C VAL A 80 -4.23 1.70 14.79
N ASN A 81 -5.55 1.55 14.76
CA ASN A 81 -6.21 0.25 14.71
C ASN A 81 -6.69 0.03 13.27
N LEU A 82 -6.36 -1.10 12.67
CA LEU A 82 -6.70 -1.44 11.28
C LEU A 82 -7.36 -2.82 11.18
N ILE A 83 -8.23 -2.99 10.20
CA ILE A 83 -8.73 -4.30 9.75
C ILE A 83 -8.23 -4.50 8.33
N CYS A 84 -7.28 -5.42 8.16
CA CYS A 84 -6.67 -5.69 6.86
C CYS A 84 -6.62 -7.19 6.57
N LYS A 85 -6.72 -7.54 5.30
CA LYS A 85 -6.43 -8.87 4.77
C LYS A 85 -4.95 -9.03 4.55
N ILE A 86 -4.38 -10.16 4.96
CA ILE A 86 -3.00 -10.53 4.63
C ILE A 86 -3.00 -11.08 3.21
N VAL A 87 -2.53 -10.30 2.24
CA VAL A 87 -2.56 -10.67 0.82
C VAL A 87 -1.35 -11.50 0.41
N TYR A 88 -0.21 -11.35 1.08
CA TYR A 88 0.99 -12.16 0.81
C TYR A 88 1.94 -12.17 2.00
N ILE A 89 2.72 -13.24 2.14
CA ILE A 89 3.77 -13.38 3.16
C ILE A 89 5.05 -13.85 2.47
N CYS A 90 6.12 -13.06 2.61
CA CYS A 90 7.46 -13.38 2.14
C CYS A 90 8.26 -14.03 3.28
N LYS A 91 8.59 -15.31 3.14
CA LYS A 91 9.31 -16.09 4.16
C LYS A 91 10.84 -16.00 4.06
N ASP A 92 11.37 -15.56 2.90
CA ASP A 92 12.81 -15.59 2.57
C ASP A 92 13.46 -14.20 2.52
N ALA A 93 12.89 -13.20 3.20
CA ALA A 93 13.45 -11.85 3.20
C ALA A 93 14.71 -11.75 4.08
N GLN A 94 15.80 -11.19 3.53
CA GLN A 94 17.11 -11.06 4.18
C GLN A 94 17.06 -10.24 5.49
N ASP A 95 16.08 -9.33 5.63
CA ASP A 95 15.95 -8.39 6.75
C ASP A 95 14.78 -8.72 7.71
N GLY A 96 14.36 -9.99 7.76
CA GLY A 96 13.21 -10.43 8.54
C GLY A 96 11.98 -10.65 7.66
N ALA A 97 11.05 -11.50 8.10
CA ALA A 97 9.90 -11.86 7.27
C ALA A 97 8.97 -10.65 7.04
N LEU A 98 8.47 -10.53 5.81
CA LEU A 98 7.70 -9.38 5.34
C LEU A 98 6.31 -9.86 4.95
N ALA A 99 5.26 -9.29 5.54
CA ALA A 99 3.89 -9.53 5.10
C ALA A 99 3.35 -8.32 4.37
N PHE A 100 2.33 -8.54 3.54
CA PHE A 100 1.64 -7.52 2.78
C PHE A 100 0.18 -7.55 3.17
N VAL A 101 -0.37 -6.37 3.49
CA VAL A 101 -1.73 -6.23 4.00
C VAL A 101 -2.51 -5.20 3.20
N TRP A 102 -3.83 -5.35 3.16
CA TRP A 102 -4.70 -4.57 2.28
C TRP A 102 -6.13 -4.53 2.84
N ASP A 103 -6.85 -3.43 2.63
CA ASP A 103 -8.26 -3.29 3.03
C ASP A 103 -9.22 -2.81 1.92
N GLY A 104 -8.70 -2.58 0.71
CA GLY A 104 -9.47 -2.10 -0.45
C GLY A 104 -9.40 -0.59 -0.70
N THR A 105 -8.88 0.18 0.25
CA THR A 105 -8.81 1.65 0.15
C THR A 105 -7.43 2.15 -0.27
N ASP A 106 -7.38 3.36 -0.81
CA ASP A 106 -6.12 3.97 -1.28
C ASP A 106 -5.46 4.76 -0.16
N ALA A 107 -4.22 4.43 0.19
CA ALA A 107 -3.42 5.21 1.13
C ALA A 107 -3.19 6.62 0.58
N GLN A 108 -3.04 7.58 1.50
CA GLN A 108 -2.81 8.97 1.11
C GLN A 108 -1.52 9.09 0.29
N PRO A 109 -1.53 9.85 -0.83
CA PRO A 109 -0.31 10.18 -1.55
C PRO A 109 0.65 10.91 -0.62
N ILE A 110 1.89 10.41 -0.57
CA ILE A 110 2.92 10.99 0.28
C ILE A 110 3.54 12.19 -0.43
N SER A 111 3.73 13.28 0.31
CA SER A 111 4.50 14.45 -0.13
C SER A 111 5.99 14.12 -0.12
N ILE A 112 6.72 14.60 -1.12
CA ILE A 112 8.12 14.23 -1.33
C ILE A 112 9.00 15.31 -0.70
N ASP A 113 9.62 14.98 0.43
CA ASP A 113 10.53 15.87 1.19
C ASP A 113 12.02 15.68 0.83
N THR A 114 12.31 14.80 -0.13
CA THR A 114 13.68 14.57 -0.58
C THR A 114 14.13 15.60 -1.60
N LYS A 115 15.38 16.05 -1.49
CA LYS A 115 16.06 16.74 -2.59
C LYS A 115 15.98 15.85 -3.85
N LEU A 116 15.61 16.44 -4.97
CA LEU A 116 15.39 15.78 -6.26
C LEU A 116 16.59 14.90 -6.71
N ALA A 117 17.81 15.22 -6.25
CA ALA A 117 19.02 14.44 -6.49
C ALA A 117 19.03 13.06 -5.77
N ASN A 118 18.46 12.96 -4.57
CA ASN A 118 18.45 11.73 -3.77
C ASN A 118 17.43 10.71 -4.28
N GLU A 119 16.51 11.13 -5.16
CA GLU A 119 15.47 10.26 -5.72
C GLU A 119 16.00 9.29 -6.77
N ILE A 120 17.12 9.59 -7.41
CA ILE A 120 17.75 8.69 -8.38
C ILE A 120 18.27 7.43 -7.67
N ASP A 121 18.84 7.60 -6.47
CA ASP A 121 19.35 6.50 -5.65
C ASP A 121 18.21 5.75 -4.94
N ASN A 122 17.19 6.48 -4.46
CA ASN A 122 16.02 5.90 -3.81
C ASN A 122 15.05 5.20 -4.78
N ALA A 123 15.04 5.56 -6.07
CA ALA A 123 14.27 4.85 -7.10
C ALA A 123 14.71 3.39 -7.26
N HIS A 124 15.96 3.07 -6.93
CA HIS A 124 16.48 1.69 -6.92
C HIS A 124 16.11 0.92 -5.63
N GLN A 125 15.66 1.61 -4.57
CA GLN A 125 15.31 1.04 -3.26
C GLN A 125 13.81 0.72 -3.13
N LEU A 126 13.11 0.52 -4.25
CA LEU A 126 11.79 -0.08 -4.25
C LEU A 126 11.94 -1.51 -3.71
N GLY A 127 11.62 -1.70 -2.42
CA GLY A 127 11.83 -2.97 -1.73
C GLY A 127 11.17 -4.16 -2.46
N PRO A 128 11.46 -5.38 -2.02
CA PRO A 128 11.58 -6.56 -2.88
C PRO A 128 10.53 -6.58 -3.98
N MET A 129 10.97 -6.39 -5.22
CA MET A 129 10.10 -6.58 -6.39
C MET A 129 9.59 -8.02 -6.32
N LEU A 130 8.32 -8.18 -5.93
CA LEU A 130 7.73 -9.50 -5.85
C LEU A 130 7.78 -10.12 -7.26
N PRO A 131 8.11 -11.42 -7.36
CA PRO A 131 8.01 -12.14 -8.62
C PRO A 131 6.63 -11.98 -9.25
N ARG A 132 6.58 -11.96 -10.60
CA ARG A 132 5.33 -11.69 -11.34
C ARG A 132 4.20 -12.64 -10.96
N ASP A 133 4.51 -13.93 -10.73
CA ASP A 133 3.52 -14.92 -10.30
C ASP A 133 2.85 -14.51 -8.98
N LYS A 134 3.58 -13.87 -8.06
CA LYS A 134 3.03 -13.33 -6.81
C LYS A 134 2.25 -12.05 -7.04
N LEU A 135 2.80 -11.11 -7.82
CA LEU A 135 2.08 -9.87 -8.16
C LEU A 135 0.72 -10.15 -8.79
N CYS A 136 0.62 -11.15 -9.67
CA CYS A 136 -0.64 -11.54 -10.32
C CYS A 136 -1.71 -12.11 -9.37
N THR A 137 -1.37 -12.43 -8.11
CA THR A 137 -2.33 -12.87 -7.09
C THR A 137 -2.85 -11.75 -6.20
N LEU A 138 -2.21 -10.58 -6.27
CA LEU A 138 -2.53 -9.44 -5.42
C LEU A 138 -3.71 -8.63 -5.99
N PRO A 139 -4.46 -7.91 -5.13
CA PRO A 139 -5.55 -7.04 -5.58
C PRO A 139 -5.09 -5.97 -6.57
N SER A 140 -5.95 -5.66 -7.54
CA SER A 140 -5.68 -4.66 -8.60
C SER A 140 -6.01 -3.22 -8.19
N VAL A 141 -6.75 -3.03 -7.09
CA VAL A 141 -7.12 -1.71 -6.56
C VAL A 141 -6.92 -1.66 -5.05
N GLY A 142 -6.72 -0.45 -4.51
CA GLY A 142 -6.39 -0.23 -3.11
C GLY A 142 -4.89 -0.39 -2.86
N SER A 143 -4.40 0.32 -1.85
CA SER A 143 -3.00 0.29 -1.48
C SER A 143 -2.65 -0.98 -0.72
N ILE A 144 -1.55 -1.61 -1.13
CA ILE A 144 -0.98 -2.75 -0.44
C ILE A 144 0.17 -2.23 0.43
N LEU A 145 0.00 -2.35 1.74
CA LEU A 145 0.98 -1.88 2.71
C LEU A 145 1.89 -3.02 3.15
N ARG A 146 3.13 -2.68 3.45
CA ARG A 146 4.08 -3.60 4.08
C ARG A 146 3.80 -3.69 5.56
N LEU A 147 3.83 -4.90 6.08
CA LEU A 147 3.79 -5.21 7.50
C LEU A 147 5.17 -5.70 7.92
N ILE A 148 5.84 -4.91 8.77
CA ILE A 148 7.13 -5.24 9.35
C ILE A 148 6.99 -5.45 10.85
N PHE A 149 7.88 -6.26 11.41
CA PHE A 149 7.91 -6.59 12.83
C PHE A 149 9.14 -5.97 13.45
N ASP A 150 8.98 -5.31 14.59
CA ASP A 150 10.10 -4.73 15.32
C ASP A 150 11.03 -5.84 15.87
N LYS A 151 12.32 -5.50 15.99
CA LYS A 151 13.39 -6.44 16.39
C LYS A 151 13.03 -7.11 17.71
N GLY A 152 12.89 -8.44 17.67
CA GLY A 152 12.52 -9.27 18.82
C GLY A 152 11.09 -9.82 18.79
N THR A 153 10.21 -9.32 17.90
CA THR A 153 8.85 -9.85 17.69
C THR A 153 8.70 -10.68 16.40
N GLU A 154 9.71 -10.60 15.52
CA GLU A 154 9.70 -11.11 14.13
C GLU A 154 9.38 -12.61 14.02
N LYS A 155 10.16 -13.49 14.67
CA LYS A 155 10.09 -14.93 14.40
C LYS A 155 8.84 -15.61 14.95
N GLN A 156 8.30 -15.14 16.08
CA GLN A 156 7.14 -15.78 16.71
C GLN A 156 5.82 -15.30 16.08
N SER A 157 5.74 -14.03 15.68
CA SER A 157 4.49 -13.44 15.19
C SER A 157 4.20 -13.77 13.73
N LEU A 158 5.24 -13.86 12.88
CA LEU A 158 5.10 -14.18 11.46
C LEU A 158 4.74 -15.63 11.19
N CYS A 159 5.21 -16.57 12.01
CA CYS A 159 4.86 -17.99 11.90
C CYS A 159 3.36 -18.24 12.11
N VAL A 160 2.66 -17.31 12.77
CA VAL A 160 1.22 -17.40 13.04
C VAL A 160 0.40 -16.74 11.93
N LEU A 161 1.02 -15.92 11.06
CA LEU A 161 0.31 -15.24 9.99
C LEU A 161 -0.02 -16.17 8.82
N GLU A 162 -1.26 -16.07 8.33
CA GLU A 162 -1.78 -16.83 7.20
C GLU A 162 -2.23 -15.89 6.09
N SER A 163 -1.79 -16.17 4.86
CA SER A 163 -2.26 -15.44 3.68
C SER A 163 -3.73 -15.76 3.40
N GLY A 164 -4.48 -14.76 2.96
CA GLY A 164 -5.91 -14.83 2.69
C GLY A 164 -6.79 -14.48 3.89
N LYS A 165 -6.24 -14.43 5.11
CA LYS A 165 -7.01 -14.17 6.33
C LYS A 165 -7.08 -12.69 6.68
N TRP A 166 -8.20 -12.28 7.28
CA TRP A 166 -8.40 -10.94 7.81
C TRP A 166 -7.98 -10.85 9.27
N VAL A 167 -7.33 -9.74 9.62
CA VAL A 167 -6.74 -9.52 10.95
C VAL A 167 -7.06 -8.12 11.45
N LYS A 168 -7.47 -8.03 12.72
CA LYS A 168 -7.45 -6.81 13.52
C LYS A 168 -6.03 -6.53 13.97
N PHE A 169 -5.47 -5.44 13.48
CA PHE A 169 -4.22 -4.86 13.93
C PHE A 169 -4.57 -3.78 14.95
N ILE A 170 -4.18 -3.97 16.20
CA ILE A 170 -4.48 -3.03 17.29
C ILE A 170 -3.19 -2.34 17.71
N ASN A 171 -3.22 -1.03 17.81
CA ASN A 171 -2.11 -0.19 18.25
C ASN A 171 -0.83 -0.43 17.42
N VAL A 172 -0.97 -0.56 16.10
CA VAL A 172 0.18 -0.66 15.19
C VAL A 172 0.67 0.72 14.81
N LEU A 173 1.99 0.87 14.64
CA LEU A 173 2.59 2.14 14.25
C LEU A 173 2.58 2.27 12.73
N CYS A 174 2.16 3.41 12.22
CA CYS A 174 2.24 3.73 10.80
C CYS A 174 3.47 4.61 10.53
N GLU A 175 4.45 4.08 9.80
CA GLU A 175 5.67 4.80 9.44
C GLU A 175 5.78 5.06 7.94
N MET A 176 6.62 6.03 7.59
CA MET A 176 6.98 6.31 6.22
C MET A 176 8.38 5.76 5.92
N GLN A 177 8.51 5.02 4.83
CA GLN A 177 9.80 4.59 4.30
C GLN A 177 9.86 4.84 2.80
N VAL A 178 10.81 5.68 2.36
CA VAL A 178 11.12 5.94 0.94
C VAL A 178 9.87 6.27 0.10
N GLY A 179 8.97 7.07 0.66
CA GLY A 179 7.74 7.51 0.00
C GLY A 179 6.62 6.47 -0.07
N PHE A 180 6.65 5.44 0.79
CA PHE A 180 5.53 4.51 1.01
C PHE A 180 5.19 4.41 2.50
N PHE A 181 3.93 4.12 2.79
CA PHE A 181 3.50 3.75 4.15
C PHE A 181 3.85 2.30 4.44
N GLN A 182 4.31 2.06 5.66
CA GLN A 182 4.48 0.73 6.24
C GLN A 182 3.80 0.68 7.61
N ILE A 183 3.34 -0.51 7.95
CA ILE A 183 2.77 -0.82 9.25
C ILE A 183 3.84 -1.57 10.04
N VAL A 184 4.15 -1.05 11.23
CA VAL A 184 5.13 -1.62 12.15
C VAL A 184 4.39 -2.24 13.32
N VAL A 185 4.57 -3.56 13.49
CA VAL A 185 4.10 -4.30 14.64
C VAL A 185 5.16 -4.19 15.74
N THR A 186 4.78 -3.53 16.83
CA THR A 186 5.64 -3.29 17.98
C THR A 186 5.32 -4.27 19.12
N ALA A 187 6.11 -4.27 20.19
CA ALA A 187 5.82 -5.03 21.41
C ALA A 187 4.48 -4.67 22.10
N PHE A 188 3.87 -3.52 21.76
CA PHE A 188 2.58 -3.07 22.29
C PHE A 188 1.41 -3.29 21.33
N SER A 189 1.69 -3.81 20.14
CA SER A 189 0.67 -4.09 19.14
C SER A 189 0.02 -5.45 19.42
N LYS A 190 -1.26 -5.60 19.07
CA LYS A 190 -1.98 -6.88 19.16
C LYS A 190 -2.55 -7.25 17.80
N LEU A 191 -2.55 -8.54 17.50
CA LEU A 191 -3.05 -9.11 16.27
C LEU A 191 -4.16 -10.11 16.62
N ARG A 192 -5.29 -10.06 15.90
CA ARG A 192 -6.38 -11.01 16.09
C ARG A 192 -7.04 -11.36 14.77
N TYR A 193 -7.13 -12.65 14.46
CA TYR A 193 -7.89 -13.13 13.32
C TYR A 193 -9.37 -12.82 13.47
N MET A 194 -10.00 -12.56 12.34
CA MET A 194 -11.43 -12.29 12.25
C MET A 194 -12.13 -13.40 11.46
N PRO A 195 -13.37 -13.77 11.85
CA PRO A 195 -14.22 -14.64 11.05
C PRO A 195 -14.62 -13.95 9.75
N GLU A 196 -14.79 -14.71 8.67
CA GLU A 196 -15.11 -14.15 7.34
C GLU A 196 -16.53 -13.55 7.29
N GLU A 197 -17.40 -13.98 8.21
CA GLU A 197 -18.79 -13.53 8.36
C GLU A 197 -18.90 -12.17 9.05
N ASP A 198 -17.81 -11.61 9.59
CA ASP A 198 -17.82 -10.32 10.26
C ASP A 198 -18.30 -9.20 9.32
N HIS A 199 -19.28 -8.42 9.76
CA HIS A 199 -19.89 -7.36 8.97
C HIS A 199 -18.89 -6.30 8.49
N ALA A 200 -17.83 -6.01 9.26
CA ALA A 200 -16.80 -5.04 8.88
C ALA A 200 -15.91 -5.56 7.74
N ILE A 201 -15.74 -6.89 7.64
CA ILE A 201 -15.06 -7.56 6.54
C ILE A 201 -15.95 -7.57 5.30
N GLN A 202 -17.21 -7.97 5.46
CA GLN A 202 -18.17 -7.99 4.36
C GLN A 202 -18.34 -6.61 3.72
N ALA A 203 -18.37 -5.55 4.53
CA ALA A 203 -18.45 -4.17 4.04
C ALA A 203 -17.22 -3.78 3.20
N ARG A 204 -16.00 -4.13 3.64
CA ARG A 204 -14.75 -3.89 2.91
C ARG A 204 -14.71 -4.67 1.59
N GLN A 205 -15.08 -5.94 1.64
CA GLN A 205 -15.12 -6.81 0.48
C GLN A 205 -16.13 -6.32 -0.57
N ARG A 206 -17.34 -5.92 -0.13
CA ARG A 206 -18.36 -5.33 -1.00
C ARG A 206 -17.87 -4.03 -1.63
N SER A 207 -17.27 -3.13 -0.86
CA SER A 207 -16.73 -1.87 -1.37
C SER A 207 -15.64 -2.11 -2.43
N TYR A 208 -14.80 -3.10 -2.23
CA TYR A 208 -13.82 -3.52 -3.23
C TYR A 208 -14.47 -4.05 -4.52
N GLU A 209 -15.48 -4.90 -4.41
CA GLU A 209 -16.19 -5.47 -5.57
C GLU A 209 -16.95 -4.39 -6.36
N GLU A 210 -17.63 -3.48 -5.68
CA GLU A 210 -18.27 -2.30 -6.29
C GLU A 210 -17.25 -1.43 -7.03
N ARG A 211 -16.06 -1.25 -6.45
CA ARG A 211 -14.96 -0.53 -7.07
C ARG A 211 -14.46 -1.24 -8.32
N LEU A 212 -14.35 -2.57 -8.32
CA LEU A 212 -13.97 -3.33 -9.52
C LEU A 212 -15.02 -3.25 -10.64
N ALA A 213 -16.30 -3.19 -10.30
CA ALA A 213 -17.40 -3.09 -11.26
C ALA A 213 -17.54 -1.67 -11.87
N SER A 214 -16.98 -0.64 -11.21
CA SER A 214 -17.09 0.74 -11.63
C SER A 214 -16.03 1.14 -12.67
N LYS A 215 -16.45 1.85 -13.73
CA LYS A 215 -15.52 2.45 -14.73
C LYS A 215 -14.51 3.42 -14.11
N LEU A 216 -14.89 4.09 -13.02
CA LEU A 216 -14.04 5.04 -12.31
C LEU A 216 -13.33 4.42 -11.11
N GLY A 217 -13.65 3.17 -10.76
CA GLY A 217 -13.07 2.53 -9.58
C GLY A 217 -11.57 2.25 -9.69
N ARG A 218 -11.00 2.31 -10.91
CA ARG A 218 -9.55 2.21 -11.15
C ARG A 218 -8.82 3.54 -11.03
N ILE A 219 -9.53 4.64 -10.80
CA ILE A 219 -8.94 5.92 -10.47
C ILE A 219 -8.62 5.94 -8.96
N SER A 220 -7.47 6.52 -8.61
CA SER A 220 -7.11 6.74 -7.20
C SER A 220 -8.12 7.66 -6.52
N PHE A 221 -8.57 7.29 -5.32
CA PHE A 221 -9.46 8.11 -4.50
C PHE A 221 -8.90 9.53 -4.29
N TRP A 222 -7.58 9.67 -4.24
CA TRP A 222 -6.89 10.93 -3.97
C TRP A 222 -6.72 11.84 -5.19
N SER A 223 -7.21 11.45 -6.37
CA SER A 223 -7.35 12.34 -7.51
C SER A 223 -8.73 13.00 -7.57
N PHE A 224 -9.52 12.96 -6.49
CA PHE A 224 -10.85 13.56 -6.43
C PHE A 224 -10.79 15.11 -6.53
N PRO A 225 -11.75 15.77 -7.22
CA PRO A 225 -12.85 15.17 -8.01
C PRO A 225 -12.40 14.65 -9.37
N TRP A 226 -11.27 15.14 -9.90
CA TRP A 226 -10.71 14.70 -11.18
C TRP A 226 -9.19 14.93 -11.23
N PRO A 227 -8.44 14.15 -12.03
CA PRO A 227 -7.03 14.42 -12.28
C PRO A 227 -6.79 15.84 -12.82
N SER A 228 -5.62 16.38 -12.51
CA SER A 228 -5.18 17.69 -12.97
C SER A 228 -5.20 17.78 -14.50
N PRO A 229 -5.72 18.88 -15.07
CA PRO A 229 -5.83 19.06 -16.52
C PRO A 229 -4.49 19.45 -17.18
N ILE A 230 -3.35 19.28 -16.49
CA ILE A 230 -2.04 19.63 -17.05
C ILE A 230 -1.57 18.63 -18.12
N THR A 231 -2.28 17.53 -18.32
CA THR A 231 -2.02 16.54 -19.36
C THR A 231 -3.29 16.27 -20.17
N GLU A 232 -3.13 16.11 -21.48
CA GLU A 232 -4.15 15.61 -22.40
C GLU A 232 -3.72 14.26 -22.99
N VAL A 233 -4.68 13.39 -23.26
CA VAL A 233 -4.44 12.08 -23.86
C VAL A 233 -5.31 11.91 -25.11
N ASP A 234 -4.78 11.22 -26.13
CA ASP A 234 -5.52 11.02 -27.39
C ASP A 234 -6.69 10.02 -27.23
N TYR A 235 -6.66 9.19 -26.19
CA TYR A 235 -7.55 8.04 -26.01
C TYR A 235 -8.57 8.30 -24.90
N ASN A 236 -9.45 9.30 -25.10
CA ASN A 236 -10.37 9.74 -24.06
C ASN A 236 -11.46 8.71 -23.71
N ASP A 237 -11.83 7.83 -24.63
CA ASP A 237 -12.90 6.84 -24.42
C ASP A 237 -12.42 5.53 -23.77
N GLU A 238 -11.11 5.30 -23.70
CA GLU A 238 -10.54 4.11 -23.08
C GLU A 238 -10.70 4.15 -21.55
N PRO A 239 -11.01 3.00 -20.90
CA PRO A 239 -11.15 2.93 -19.45
C PRO A 239 -9.80 3.10 -18.75
N PHE A 240 -9.84 3.62 -17.53
CA PHE A 240 -8.66 3.68 -16.68
C PHE A 240 -8.32 2.32 -16.09
N VAL A 241 -7.03 2.06 -15.96
CA VAL A 241 -6.47 0.91 -15.23
C VAL A 241 -5.46 1.41 -14.20
N THR A 242 -5.20 0.61 -13.17
CA THR A 242 -4.15 0.89 -12.19
C THR A 242 -2.79 0.43 -12.72
N LEU A 243 -1.71 0.90 -12.11
CA LEU A 243 -0.37 0.42 -12.39
C LEU A 243 -0.20 -1.05 -11.99
N MET A 244 -0.96 -1.53 -10.99
CA MET A 244 -1.01 -2.95 -10.68
C MET A 244 -1.63 -3.79 -11.81
N ASP A 245 -2.70 -3.30 -12.46
CA ASP A 245 -3.23 -3.95 -13.67
C ASP A 245 -2.17 -3.98 -14.78
N VAL A 246 -1.42 -2.89 -14.97
CA VAL A 246 -0.37 -2.80 -15.99
C VAL A 246 0.72 -3.85 -15.75
N LEU A 247 1.18 -3.97 -14.50
CA LEU A 247 2.22 -4.93 -14.09
C LEU A 247 1.75 -6.38 -14.26
N THR A 248 0.50 -6.66 -13.91
CA THR A 248 -0.07 -8.02 -13.89
C THR A 248 -0.75 -8.42 -15.19
N TYR A 249 -0.83 -7.51 -16.17
CA TYR A 249 -1.52 -7.76 -17.44
C TYR A 249 -1.04 -9.05 -18.13
N PRO A 250 -1.95 -9.90 -18.65
CA PRO A 250 -1.59 -11.21 -19.19
C PRO A 250 -0.67 -11.18 -20.41
N LYS A 251 -0.66 -10.08 -21.18
CA LYS A 251 0.19 -9.93 -22.37
C LYS A 251 1.42 -9.08 -22.08
N VAL A 252 2.56 -9.48 -22.66
CA VAL A 252 3.83 -8.74 -22.52
C VAL A 252 3.72 -7.33 -23.11
N THR A 253 3.04 -7.19 -24.24
CA THR A 253 2.84 -5.92 -24.95
C THR A 253 1.36 -5.54 -24.95
N ALA A 254 1.07 -4.34 -24.46
CA ALA A 254 -0.28 -3.80 -24.39
C ALA A 254 -0.23 -2.28 -24.25
N LYS A 255 -1.38 -1.63 -24.42
CA LYS A 255 -1.60 -0.19 -24.24
C LYS A 255 -2.60 0.01 -23.10
N PHE A 256 -2.40 1.08 -22.34
CA PHE A 256 -3.14 1.36 -21.12
C PHE A 256 -3.37 2.86 -20.98
N LYS A 257 -4.41 3.23 -20.24
CA LYS A 257 -4.68 4.59 -19.80
C LYS A 257 -4.74 4.60 -18.28
N CYS A 258 -3.96 5.46 -17.65
CA CYS A 258 -3.77 5.47 -16.20
C CYS A 258 -3.95 6.89 -15.64
N VAL A 259 -4.25 6.97 -14.35
CA VAL A 259 -4.12 8.20 -13.55
C VAL A 259 -2.97 8.00 -12.59
N VAL A 260 -1.93 8.82 -12.69
CA VAL A 260 -0.67 8.66 -11.96
C VAL A 260 -0.14 9.98 -11.44
N ARG A 261 0.79 9.92 -10.48
CA ARG A 261 1.68 11.02 -10.11
C ARG A 261 3.05 10.79 -10.73
N VAL A 262 3.70 11.86 -11.20
CA VAL A 262 5.11 11.81 -11.61
C VAL A 262 5.96 12.17 -10.41
N VAL A 263 6.55 11.16 -9.77
CA VAL A 263 7.27 11.35 -8.50
C VAL A 263 8.73 11.69 -8.69
N ALA A 264 9.34 11.25 -9.79
CA ALA A 264 10.73 11.54 -10.15
C ALA A 264 10.95 11.55 -11.68
N VAL A 265 12.03 12.21 -12.11
CA VAL A 265 12.46 12.30 -13.51
C VAL A 265 13.97 12.08 -13.64
N TYR A 266 14.40 11.44 -14.73
CA TYR A 266 15.80 11.30 -15.10
C TYR A 266 15.99 11.51 -16.61
N PRO A 267 16.96 12.31 -17.07
CA PRO A 267 17.88 13.11 -16.26
C PRO A 267 17.16 14.23 -15.51
N LEU A 268 17.83 14.84 -14.54
CA LEU A 268 17.22 15.84 -13.66
C LEU A 268 17.05 17.19 -14.35
N GLN A 269 18.09 17.63 -15.06
CA GLN A 269 18.15 18.95 -15.67
C GLN A 269 17.47 18.90 -17.04
N ALA A 270 16.62 19.89 -17.31
CA ALA A 270 15.84 19.95 -18.55
C ALA A 270 16.72 20.00 -19.81
N LYS A 271 17.90 20.65 -19.72
CA LYS A 271 18.88 20.71 -20.82
C LYS A 271 19.37 19.33 -21.28
N ASP A 272 19.32 18.34 -20.40
CA ASP A 272 19.81 16.97 -20.68
C ASP A 272 18.69 16.05 -21.18
N PHE A 273 17.45 16.56 -21.33
CA PHE A 273 16.31 15.74 -21.76
C PHE A 273 16.46 15.25 -23.20
N CYS A 274 17.17 16.00 -24.04
CA CYS A 274 17.45 15.68 -25.42
C CYS A 274 18.94 15.34 -25.61
N SER A 275 19.22 14.38 -26.49
CA SER A 275 20.56 14.20 -27.02
C SER A 275 20.98 15.41 -27.89
N PRO A 276 22.27 15.59 -28.19
CA PRO A 276 22.73 16.64 -29.10
C PRO A 276 22.02 16.64 -30.47
N GLU A 277 21.56 15.46 -30.92
CA GLU A 277 20.79 15.27 -32.16
C GLU A 277 19.30 15.60 -31.99
N GLY A 278 18.87 16.13 -30.84
CA GLY A 278 17.49 16.52 -30.55
C GLY A 278 16.57 15.37 -30.17
N THR A 279 17.08 14.17 -29.89
CA THR A 279 16.25 13.01 -29.53
C THR A 279 15.97 13.00 -28.03
N TYR A 280 14.70 13.09 -27.63
CA TYR A 280 14.31 12.95 -26.22
C TYR A 280 14.67 11.58 -25.66
N ARG A 281 15.22 11.56 -24.44
CA ARG A 281 15.52 10.35 -23.66
C ARG A 281 15.30 10.63 -22.17
N VAL A 282 14.04 10.66 -21.78
CA VAL A 282 13.64 10.93 -20.39
C VAL A 282 12.99 9.67 -19.79
N ARG A 283 13.30 9.37 -18.53
CA ARG A 283 12.68 8.33 -17.71
C ARG A 283 11.87 9.00 -16.62
N LEU A 284 10.58 8.71 -16.57
CA LEU A 284 9.67 9.13 -15.51
C LEU A 284 9.45 7.97 -14.53
N SER A 285 9.43 8.29 -13.23
CA SER A 285 8.91 7.40 -12.20
C SER A 285 7.45 7.75 -11.96
N LEU A 286 6.57 6.82 -12.30
CA LEU A 286 5.12 6.97 -12.20
C LEU A 286 4.61 6.18 -11.00
N GLU A 287 3.65 6.75 -10.29
CA GLU A 287 3.02 6.11 -9.14
C GLU A 287 1.51 6.30 -9.16
N ASP A 288 0.79 5.27 -8.73
CA ASP A 288 -0.58 5.38 -8.26
C ASP A 288 -0.72 4.75 -6.87
N SER A 289 -1.95 4.61 -6.38
CA SER A 289 -2.18 4.01 -5.05
C SER A 289 -1.76 2.53 -4.95
N THR A 290 -1.51 1.86 -6.08
CA THR A 290 -1.30 0.41 -6.16
C THR A 290 0.14 0.02 -6.44
N ALA A 291 0.89 0.81 -7.22
CA ALA A 291 2.26 0.50 -7.59
C ALA A 291 3.06 1.74 -8.04
N ARG A 292 4.37 1.54 -8.20
CA ARG A 292 5.30 2.49 -8.83
C ARG A 292 6.07 1.80 -9.94
N ILE A 293 6.17 2.45 -11.10
CA ILE A 293 6.90 1.93 -12.28
C ILE A 293 7.78 3.01 -12.91
N HIS A 294 8.69 2.58 -13.78
CA HIS A 294 9.42 3.49 -14.66
C HIS A 294 8.90 3.42 -16.09
N ALA A 295 8.72 4.59 -16.71
CA ALA A 295 8.32 4.70 -18.09
C ALA A 295 9.19 5.71 -18.85
N LEU A 296 9.51 5.40 -20.11
CA LEU A 296 10.31 6.27 -20.95
C LEU A 296 9.45 7.26 -21.75
N LEU A 297 9.97 8.46 -21.92
CA LEU A 297 9.63 9.42 -22.96
C LEU A 297 10.80 9.45 -23.93
N TYR A 298 10.61 8.86 -25.10
CA TYR A 298 11.68 8.66 -26.08
C TYR A 298 11.27 9.18 -27.45
N ALA A 299 12.21 9.82 -28.16
CA ALA A 299 12.02 10.30 -29.53
C ALA A 299 10.69 11.07 -29.72
N GLU A 300 9.89 10.71 -30.73
CA GLU A 300 8.62 11.35 -31.07
C GLU A 300 7.61 11.43 -29.92
N ASP A 301 7.56 10.41 -29.04
CA ASP A 301 6.67 10.43 -27.88
C ASP A 301 7.10 11.54 -26.88
N GLY A 302 8.41 11.82 -26.77
CA GLY A 302 8.92 12.95 -26.00
C GLY A 302 8.60 14.29 -26.66
N CYS A 303 8.78 14.39 -27.98
CA CYS A 303 8.39 15.59 -28.74
C CYS A 303 6.90 15.88 -28.57
N LYS A 304 6.04 14.88 -28.71
CA LYS A 304 4.59 15.03 -28.52
C LYS A 304 4.26 15.45 -27.09
N PHE A 305 4.93 14.87 -26.10
CA PHE A 305 4.68 15.18 -24.70
C PHE A 305 5.04 16.62 -24.34
N PHE A 306 6.17 17.13 -24.83
CA PHE A 306 6.64 18.49 -24.54
C PHE A 306 6.21 19.55 -25.56
N ASP A 307 5.42 19.17 -26.57
CA ASP A 307 4.99 20.03 -27.68
C ASP A 307 6.16 20.56 -28.52
N GLY A 308 6.97 19.63 -29.03
CA GLY A 308 8.18 19.89 -29.81
C GLY A 308 9.44 20.00 -28.95
N HIS A 309 10.26 21.01 -29.24
CA HIS A 309 11.53 21.29 -28.58
C HIS A 309 11.51 22.70 -27.98
N PRO A 310 10.72 22.94 -26.92
CA PRO A 310 10.67 24.25 -26.30
C PRO A 310 12.01 24.60 -25.62
N SER A 311 12.17 25.85 -25.22
CA SER A 311 13.39 26.31 -24.53
C SER A 311 13.64 25.51 -23.25
N VAL A 312 14.90 25.48 -22.79
CA VAL A 312 15.29 24.82 -21.54
C VAL A 312 14.48 25.35 -20.34
N ASP A 313 14.17 26.65 -20.33
CA ASP A 313 13.35 27.27 -19.28
C ASP A 313 11.90 26.79 -19.32
N ALA A 314 11.31 26.70 -20.51
CA ALA A 314 9.97 26.15 -20.68
C ALA A 314 9.90 24.67 -20.29
N LEU A 315 10.89 23.86 -20.68
CA LEU A 315 11.01 22.46 -20.22
C LEU A 315 11.17 22.37 -18.70
N THR A 316 11.92 23.30 -18.10
CA THR A 316 12.11 23.39 -16.65
C THR A 316 10.80 23.70 -15.93
N ARG A 317 10.01 24.66 -16.43
CA ARG A 317 8.66 24.97 -15.91
C ARG A 317 7.72 23.78 -16.02
N LYS A 318 7.68 23.15 -17.20
CA LYS A 318 6.90 21.94 -17.49
C LYS A 318 7.26 20.80 -16.52
N ARG A 319 8.55 20.53 -16.34
CA ARG A 319 9.08 19.55 -15.38
C ARG A 319 8.68 19.89 -13.95
N ASN A 320 8.87 21.13 -13.51
CA ASN A 320 8.55 21.56 -12.15
C ASN A 320 7.07 21.37 -11.83
N LYS A 321 6.18 21.71 -12.78
CA LYS A 321 4.73 21.52 -12.62
C LYS A 321 4.34 20.04 -12.55
N LEU A 322 4.95 19.18 -13.36
CA LEU A 322 4.77 17.73 -13.27
C LEU A 322 5.22 17.14 -11.93
N LEU A 323 6.31 17.66 -11.38
CA LEU A 323 6.91 17.20 -10.13
C LEU A 323 6.32 17.90 -8.90
N GLY A 324 5.36 18.81 -9.05
CA GLY A 324 4.76 19.56 -7.95
C GLY A 324 5.75 20.46 -7.20
N VAL A 325 6.76 21.01 -7.90
CA VAL A 325 7.74 21.96 -7.36
C VAL A 325 7.11 23.36 -7.34
N SER A 326 7.13 24.02 -6.18
CA SER A 326 6.67 25.41 -6.06
C SER A 326 7.57 26.38 -6.82
N ALA A 327 6.99 27.41 -7.43
CA ALA A 327 7.72 28.47 -8.15
C ALA A 327 8.70 29.27 -7.27
N SER A 328 8.58 29.21 -5.95
CA SER A 328 9.45 29.91 -4.99
C SER A 328 10.69 29.11 -4.55
N GLY A 329 10.84 27.86 -5.00
CA GLY A 329 11.72 26.87 -4.37
C GLY A 329 13.01 26.54 -5.13
N GLU A 330 13.66 27.50 -5.78
CA GLU A 330 14.86 27.20 -6.59
C GLU A 330 16.08 26.72 -5.77
N ASN A 331 16.10 26.83 -4.44
CA ASN A 331 17.28 26.44 -3.64
C ASN A 331 17.04 25.80 -2.25
N GLU A 332 15.81 25.50 -1.84
CA GLU A 332 15.57 24.82 -0.55
C GLU A 332 14.75 23.54 -0.74
N ALA A 333 15.01 22.55 0.12
CA ALA A 333 14.26 21.30 0.21
C ALA A 333 12.79 21.63 0.48
N SER A 334 12.04 21.81 -0.60
CA SER A 334 10.63 22.16 -0.55
C SER A 334 9.83 20.87 -0.71
N ILE A 335 8.90 20.67 0.22
CA ILE A 335 7.94 19.57 0.18
C ILE A 335 7.18 19.64 -1.15
N ARG A 336 7.32 18.62 -1.99
CA ARG A 336 6.66 18.56 -3.30
C ARG A 336 5.40 17.71 -3.21
N ASN A 337 4.35 18.16 -3.89
CA ASN A 337 3.13 17.37 -4.06
C ASN A 337 2.80 17.26 -5.56
N PRO A 338 3.34 16.24 -6.25
CA PRO A 338 3.05 16.05 -7.66
C PRO A 338 1.54 15.90 -7.91
N PRO A 339 0.98 16.59 -8.91
CA PRO A 339 -0.42 16.44 -9.27
C PRO A 339 -0.72 15.04 -9.80
N TRP A 340 -1.95 14.59 -9.62
CA TRP A 340 -2.48 13.44 -10.35
C TRP A 340 -2.73 13.83 -11.80
N VAL A 341 -2.16 13.11 -12.75
CA VAL A 341 -2.24 13.36 -14.20
C VAL A 341 -2.70 12.13 -14.95
N GLN A 342 -3.28 12.34 -16.12
CA GLN A 342 -3.66 11.25 -17.02
C GLN A 342 -2.50 10.93 -17.96
N CYS A 343 -2.27 9.65 -18.23
CA CYS A 343 -1.29 9.26 -19.24
C CYS A 343 -1.68 7.96 -19.94
N CYS A 344 -1.18 7.81 -21.17
CA CYS A 344 -1.23 6.57 -21.90
C CYS A 344 0.14 5.87 -21.85
N LEU A 345 0.13 4.59 -21.48
CA LEU A 345 1.31 3.75 -21.34
C LEU A 345 1.26 2.58 -22.31
N LYS A 346 2.38 2.29 -22.97
CA LYS A 346 2.55 1.06 -23.75
C LYS A 346 3.69 0.23 -23.17
N SER A 347 3.48 -1.08 -23.08
CA SER A 347 4.53 -2.02 -22.67
C SER A 347 5.21 -2.64 -23.89
N TYR A 348 6.52 -2.83 -23.80
CA TYR A 348 7.37 -3.44 -24.81
C TYR A 348 8.45 -4.27 -24.11
N TYR A 349 9.19 -5.10 -24.84
CA TYR A 349 10.29 -5.89 -24.31
C TYR A 349 11.57 -5.63 -25.11
N LEU A 350 12.72 -5.75 -24.46
CA LEU A 350 14.02 -5.52 -25.08
C LEU A 350 14.68 -6.81 -25.57
N ASN A 351 14.38 -7.93 -24.91
CA ASN A 351 15.01 -9.22 -25.13
C ASN A 351 13.95 -10.26 -25.54
N LYS A 352 14.10 -10.89 -26.70
CA LYS A 352 13.19 -11.93 -27.18
C LYS A 352 13.30 -13.23 -26.37
N GLN A 353 14.46 -13.49 -25.78
CA GLN A 353 14.72 -14.67 -24.94
C GLN A 353 14.20 -14.49 -23.51
N ASP A 354 13.95 -13.26 -23.07
CA ASP A 354 13.39 -12.93 -21.76
C ASP A 354 12.32 -11.84 -21.90
N LEU A 355 11.14 -12.25 -22.39
CA LEU A 355 10.06 -11.31 -22.70
C LEU A 355 9.56 -10.57 -21.45
N TRP A 356 9.48 -11.24 -20.31
CA TRP A 356 8.93 -10.69 -19.08
C TRP A 356 9.95 -9.91 -18.26
N GLY A 357 11.17 -10.43 -18.09
CA GLY A 357 12.22 -9.74 -17.34
C GLY A 357 12.77 -8.52 -18.08
N SER A 358 12.68 -8.50 -19.42
CA SER A 358 13.04 -7.33 -20.23
C SER A 358 11.87 -6.40 -20.55
N ARG A 359 10.68 -6.63 -19.95
CA ARG A 359 9.50 -5.78 -20.14
C ARG A 359 9.78 -4.37 -19.59
N ARG A 360 9.46 -3.36 -20.39
CA ARG A 360 9.60 -1.93 -20.09
C ARG A 360 8.34 -1.18 -20.51
N TYR A 361 8.19 0.04 -20.02
CA TYR A 361 7.05 0.90 -20.29
C TYR A 361 7.49 2.21 -20.96
N ARG A 362 6.61 2.76 -21.79
CA ARG A 362 6.81 4.02 -22.51
C ARG A 362 5.53 4.83 -22.49
N LEU A 363 5.62 6.12 -22.23
CA LEU A 363 4.50 7.03 -22.46
C LEU A 363 4.31 7.19 -23.96
N PHE A 364 3.05 7.29 -24.38
CA PHE A 364 2.68 7.61 -25.74
C PHE A 364 1.36 8.39 -25.73
N GLY A 365 1.03 9.07 -26.83
CA GLY A 365 -0.28 9.71 -27.00
C GLY A 365 -0.72 10.60 -25.83
N THR A 366 0.23 11.22 -25.13
CA THR A 366 0.03 12.07 -23.96
C THR A 366 0.77 13.39 -24.23
N ARG A 367 0.13 14.53 -23.97
CA ARG A 367 0.69 15.88 -24.14
C ARG A 367 0.60 16.66 -22.84
N LEU A 368 1.63 17.42 -22.51
CA LEU A 368 1.64 18.32 -21.36
C LEU A 368 1.16 19.72 -21.78
N VAL A 369 0.09 20.20 -21.14
CA VAL A 369 -0.68 21.41 -21.50
C VAL A 369 -0.41 22.56 -20.51
N VAL A 370 0.80 22.61 -19.97
CA VAL A 370 1.20 23.70 -19.08
C VAL A 370 1.38 24.96 -19.94
N VAL A 371 0.47 25.93 -19.76
CA VAL A 371 0.61 27.29 -20.28
C VAL A 371 1.78 27.97 -19.58
N ASP A 372 2.61 28.66 -20.36
CA ASP A 372 3.78 29.41 -19.90
C ASP A 372 3.43 30.56 -18.95
#